data_AF-A0A5J9TP17-F1
#
_entry.id   AF-A0A5J9TP17-F1
#
_cell.length_a   1.000
_cell.length_b   1.000
_cell.length_c   1.000
_cell.angle_alpha   90.00
_cell.angle_beta   90.00
_cell.angle_gamma   90.00
#
_symmetry.space_group_name_H-M   'P 1'
#
loop_
_entity.id
_entity.type
_entity.pdbx_description
1 polymer ?
#
loop_
_entity_poly.entity_id
_entity_poly.type
_entity_poly.pdbx_seq_one_letter_code
_entity_poly.pdbx_strand_id
1 'polypeptide(L)'
;MGGGGVALVWTAAAVVVGAVVLVLDGVVRWLHGLYREAPLGSEKRAQLPPGEMGWPIVGGMWSFLRAFKSGKPDTFIGSYIRRFASKDASLLADRMISAYSMINSQSVTLLVLLSVQGLFNLTSNHLAYTGVWSLAVGSSVRFGRTGLYRAFMFSSPTIMVSTPEACKQILMDDESFVNGWPKATVALIGPKSFVAMPFEDHRRLRKLTAAPINGFDALTSYLTFIDRTVTASLQSWSDHCAAGKQIAFLTELRRMTFKIIVQIFLGGADDATMRALERSYTDLNYGMRAMAINLPGFAYHRALKARKKLVAVLQGVLDERRASTAKGFARSSAVDMMDRLIEVEDEHGRRLDDDEIIDILIMYLNAGHESSGHITMWATVFLQENPHIFAKAKAEQEAIMRSIPPGQKNLTLRDFRKMEYLSQVVDETLRFVNISFVSFRQATKDVFVNGYLIPKGWKVQLWYRSVHMDNQVYPDPKKFNPERWEGHTPRAGTFLPFGLGARLCPGNDLAKLEISVFLHHFLLGYKLTRANPNCRVRYLPHPRPVDNCLAKITKVSDE
;
A
#
# COMPACT_ATOMS: atom_id res chain seq x y z
N MET A 1 -21.10 -59.51 -6.42
CA MET A 1 -21.54 -58.29 -7.15
C MET A 1 -22.35 -57.45 -6.17
N GLY A 2 -21.89 -56.25 -5.76
CA GLY A 2 -22.62 -55.46 -4.76
C GLY A 2 -22.01 -54.11 -4.33
N GLY A 3 -20.76 -53.80 -4.70
CA GLY A 3 -20.13 -52.53 -4.32
C GLY A 3 -20.33 -51.35 -5.29
N GLY A 4 -20.62 -51.62 -6.57
CA GLY A 4 -20.61 -50.58 -7.62
C GLY A 4 -21.82 -49.63 -7.62
N GLY A 5 -23.02 -50.12 -7.26
CA GLY A 5 -24.24 -49.30 -7.27
C GLY A 5 -24.27 -48.24 -6.17
N VAL A 6 -23.77 -48.57 -4.98
CA VAL A 6 -23.71 -47.65 -3.83
C VAL A 6 -22.72 -46.52 -4.11
N ALA A 7 -21.55 -46.83 -4.67
CA ALA A 7 -20.55 -45.83 -5.06
C ALA A 7 -21.07 -44.85 -6.14
N LEU A 8 -21.89 -45.33 -7.09
CA LEU A 8 -22.48 -44.49 -8.13
C LEU A 8 -23.52 -43.51 -7.53
N VAL A 9 -24.35 -43.97 -6.58
CA VAL A 9 -25.34 -43.13 -5.90
C VAL A 9 -24.68 -42.04 -5.07
N TRP A 10 -23.62 -42.36 -4.30
CA TRP A 10 -22.86 -41.36 -3.55
C TRP A 10 -22.17 -40.34 -4.46
N THR A 11 -21.65 -40.79 -5.60
CA THR A 11 -21.04 -39.91 -6.60
C THR A 11 -22.07 -38.95 -7.19
N ALA A 12 -23.23 -39.46 -7.60
CA ALA A 12 -24.32 -38.65 -8.13
C ALA A 12 -24.85 -37.64 -7.09
N ALA A 13 -25.03 -38.08 -5.84
CA ALA A 13 -25.42 -37.20 -4.74
C ALA A 13 -24.38 -36.09 -4.49
N ALA A 14 -23.09 -36.41 -4.50
CA ALA A 14 -22.02 -35.42 -4.35
C ALA A 14 -22.01 -34.40 -5.49
N VAL A 15 -22.25 -34.83 -6.73
CA VAL A 15 -22.38 -33.94 -7.90
C VAL A 15 -23.58 -33.00 -7.75
N VAL A 16 -24.74 -33.52 -7.35
CA VAL A 16 -25.96 -32.70 -7.14
C VAL A 16 -25.75 -31.70 -6.00
N VAL A 17 -25.20 -32.13 -4.87
CA VAL A 17 -24.87 -31.24 -3.73
C VAL A 17 -23.90 -30.16 -4.18
N GLY A 18 -22.84 -30.52 -4.92
CA GLY A 18 -21.89 -29.57 -5.48
C GLY A 18 -22.55 -28.54 -6.41
N ALA A 19 -23.45 -28.97 -7.30
CA ALA A 19 -24.18 -28.08 -8.19
C ALA A 19 -25.10 -27.11 -7.42
N VAL A 20 -25.84 -27.60 -6.41
CA VAL A 20 -26.69 -26.75 -5.56
C VAL A 20 -25.86 -25.71 -4.82
N VAL A 21 -24.72 -26.10 -4.24
CA VAL A 21 -23.82 -25.16 -3.55
C VAL A 21 -23.30 -24.08 -4.49
N LEU A 22 -22.93 -24.43 -5.73
CA LEU A 22 -22.47 -23.45 -6.73
C LEU A 22 -23.57 -22.48 -7.16
N VAL A 23 -24.80 -22.97 -7.36
CA VAL A 23 -25.95 -22.11 -7.69
C VAL A 23 -26.25 -21.15 -6.53
N LEU A 24 -26.30 -21.66 -5.30
CA LEU A 24 -26.52 -20.83 -4.11
C LEU A 24 -25.41 -19.77 -3.93
N ASP A 25 -24.14 -20.14 -4.12
CA ASP A 25 -23.00 -19.20 -4.13
C ASP A 25 -23.19 -18.09 -5.17
N GLY A 26 -23.60 -18.44 -6.39
CA GLY A 26 -23.89 -17.49 -7.45
C GLY A 26 -25.04 -16.54 -7.11
N VAL A 27 -26.17 -17.07 -6.63
CA VAL A 27 -27.36 -16.30 -6.25
C VAL A 27 -27.05 -15.33 -5.12
N VAL A 28 -26.35 -15.76 -4.07
CA VAL A 28 -25.99 -14.90 -2.93
C VAL A 28 -25.11 -13.73 -3.37
N ARG A 29 -24.12 -13.97 -4.24
CA ARG A 29 -23.25 -12.91 -4.77
C ARG A 29 -24.02 -11.94 -5.67
N TRP A 30 -24.92 -12.47 -6.51
CA TRP A 30 -25.76 -11.66 -7.38
C TRP A 30 -26.72 -10.77 -6.57
N LEU A 31 -27.42 -11.32 -5.58
CA LEU A 31 -28.28 -10.57 -4.66
C LEU A 31 -27.49 -9.50 -3.90
N HIS A 32 -26.28 -9.80 -3.43
CA HIS A 32 -25.44 -8.79 -2.78
C HIS A 32 -25.06 -7.65 -3.73
N GLY A 33 -24.68 -7.97 -4.98
CA GLY A 33 -24.42 -6.98 -6.02
C GLY A 33 -25.63 -6.07 -6.25
N LEU A 34 -26.79 -6.67 -6.48
CA LEU A 34 -28.05 -5.94 -6.64
C LEU A 34 -28.35 -5.06 -5.42
N TYR A 35 -28.21 -5.57 -4.20
CA TYR A 35 -28.46 -4.80 -2.99
C TYR A 35 -27.55 -3.55 -2.89
N ARG A 36 -26.28 -3.67 -3.28
CA ARG A 36 -25.33 -2.55 -3.24
C ARG A 36 -25.50 -1.54 -4.37
N GLU A 37 -26.02 -1.98 -5.51
CA GLU A 37 -26.12 -1.17 -6.73
C GLU A 37 -27.56 -0.72 -7.05
N ALA A 38 -28.56 -1.29 -6.37
CA ALA A 38 -29.97 -0.88 -6.43
C ALA A 38 -30.16 0.62 -6.21
N PRO A 39 -29.57 1.23 -5.16
CA PRO A 39 -29.76 2.65 -4.87
C PRO A 39 -29.24 3.61 -5.95
N LEU A 40 -28.40 3.15 -6.88
CA LEU A 40 -27.85 4.00 -7.94
C LEU A 40 -28.83 4.27 -9.08
N GLY A 41 -29.90 3.46 -9.22
CA GLY A 41 -30.73 3.44 -10.43
C GLY A 41 -30.07 2.68 -11.59
N SER A 42 -30.86 2.39 -12.62
CA SER A 42 -30.42 1.60 -13.80
C SER A 42 -29.37 2.32 -14.63
N GLU A 43 -29.56 3.62 -14.86
CA GLU A 43 -28.67 4.46 -15.69
C GLU A 43 -27.24 4.50 -15.15
N LYS A 44 -27.07 4.85 -13.87
CA LYS A 44 -25.73 4.89 -13.23
C LYS A 44 -25.11 3.51 -13.15
N ARG A 45 -25.90 2.45 -12.93
CA ARG A 45 -25.37 1.07 -12.87
C ARG A 45 -24.76 0.63 -14.20
N ALA A 46 -25.36 1.02 -15.32
CA ALA A 46 -24.84 0.70 -16.66
C ALA A 46 -23.48 1.36 -16.95
N GLN A 47 -23.14 2.42 -16.22
CA GLN A 47 -21.90 3.19 -16.39
C GLN A 47 -20.79 2.77 -15.42
N LEU A 48 -21.05 1.84 -14.50
CA LEU A 48 -20.04 1.34 -13.57
C LEU A 48 -18.94 0.56 -14.29
N PRO A 49 -17.70 0.57 -13.77
CA PRO A 49 -16.66 -0.30 -14.30
C PRO A 49 -17.00 -1.78 -14.08
N PRO A 50 -16.45 -2.69 -14.89
CA PRO A 50 -16.70 -4.12 -14.73
C PRO A 50 -16.16 -4.64 -13.40
N GLY A 51 -16.74 -5.73 -12.89
CA GLY A 51 -16.33 -6.31 -11.61
C GLY A 51 -17.48 -6.98 -10.87
N GLU A 52 -17.27 -7.33 -9.61
CA GLU A 52 -18.25 -8.06 -8.80
C GLU A 52 -18.16 -7.67 -7.32
N MET A 53 -19.30 -7.61 -6.63
CA MET A 53 -19.32 -7.33 -5.19
C MET A 53 -18.95 -8.55 -4.33
N GLY A 54 -19.00 -9.76 -4.88
CA GLY A 54 -18.68 -10.99 -4.15
C GLY A 54 -19.65 -11.26 -2.99
N TRP A 55 -19.22 -12.07 -2.02
CA TRP A 55 -20.04 -12.45 -0.87
C TRP A 55 -20.41 -11.26 0.02
N PRO A 56 -21.59 -11.26 0.67
CA PRO A 56 -21.91 -10.31 1.74
C PRO A 56 -20.80 -10.24 2.80
N ILE A 57 -20.59 -9.04 3.36
CA ILE A 57 -19.61 -8.74 4.43
C ILE A 57 -18.13 -8.84 4.00
N VAL A 58 -17.71 -9.96 3.40
CA VAL A 58 -16.30 -10.21 3.05
C VAL A 58 -15.95 -9.74 1.63
N GLY A 59 -16.88 -9.79 0.68
CA GLY A 59 -16.65 -9.39 -0.71
C GLY A 59 -15.37 -9.98 -1.30
N GLY A 60 -14.50 -9.11 -1.83
CA GLY A 60 -13.19 -9.46 -2.37
C GLY A 60 -12.08 -9.70 -1.32
N MET A 61 -12.35 -9.47 -0.02
CA MET A 61 -11.33 -9.54 1.04
C MET A 61 -10.71 -10.93 1.17
N TRP A 62 -11.46 -12.01 0.91
CA TRP A 62 -10.93 -13.38 1.00
C TRP A 62 -9.88 -13.66 -0.07
N SER A 63 -10.16 -13.27 -1.31
CA SER A 63 -9.21 -13.38 -2.43
C SER A 63 -7.99 -12.50 -2.20
N PHE A 64 -8.19 -11.28 -1.67
CA PHE A 64 -7.12 -10.37 -1.27
C PHE A 64 -6.21 -11.00 -0.21
N LEU A 65 -6.77 -11.44 0.92
CA LEU A 65 -6.00 -12.03 2.01
C LEU A 65 -5.29 -13.32 1.57
N ARG A 66 -5.92 -14.14 0.73
CA ARG A 66 -5.31 -15.35 0.17
C ARG A 66 -4.11 -15.03 -0.73
N ALA A 67 -4.23 -14.05 -1.63
CA ALA A 67 -3.13 -13.62 -2.50
C ALA A 67 -1.92 -13.12 -1.70
N PHE A 68 -2.16 -12.29 -0.68
CA PHE A 68 -1.10 -11.72 0.14
C PHE A 68 -0.48 -12.74 1.12
N LYS A 69 -1.27 -13.67 1.68
CA LYS A 69 -0.77 -14.74 2.56
C LYS A 69 0.00 -15.83 1.81
N SER A 70 -0.31 -16.06 0.53
CA SER A 70 0.37 -17.05 -0.32
C SER A 70 1.67 -16.52 -0.95
N GLY A 71 2.05 -15.27 -0.69
CA GLY A 71 3.26 -14.67 -1.26
C GLY A 71 3.13 -14.26 -2.73
N LYS A 72 1.90 -14.17 -3.26
CA LYS A 72 1.63 -13.84 -4.66
C LYS A 72 0.64 -12.68 -4.77
N PRO A 73 0.98 -11.48 -4.26
CA PRO A 73 0.05 -10.34 -4.16
C PRO A 73 -0.53 -9.93 -5.53
N ASP A 74 0.26 -10.06 -6.60
CA ASP A 74 -0.12 -9.68 -7.97
C ASP A 74 -1.28 -10.53 -8.52
N THR A 75 -1.54 -11.70 -7.93
CA THR A 75 -2.64 -12.56 -8.36
C THR A 75 -4.00 -11.96 -8.06
N PHE A 76 -4.13 -11.09 -7.05
CA PHE A 76 -5.39 -10.47 -6.70
C PHE A 76 -5.88 -9.54 -7.83
N ILE A 77 -5.19 -8.44 -8.08
CA ILE A 77 -5.55 -7.51 -9.17
C ILE A 77 -5.38 -8.17 -10.54
N GLY A 78 -4.37 -9.01 -10.73
CA GLY A 78 -4.20 -9.77 -11.97
C GLY A 78 -5.40 -10.66 -12.31
N SER A 79 -6.13 -11.17 -11.31
CA SER A 79 -7.37 -11.94 -11.56
C SER A 79 -8.50 -11.06 -12.07
N TYR A 80 -8.66 -9.83 -11.55
CA TYR A 80 -9.65 -8.88 -12.06
C TYR A 80 -9.29 -8.44 -13.48
N ILE A 81 -8.02 -8.11 -13.73
CA ILE A 81 -7.55 -7.78 -15.08
C ILE A 81 -7.82 -8.96 -16.03
N ARG A 82 -7.51 -10.20 -15.67
CA ARG A 82 -7.77 -11.34 -16.58
C ARG A 82 -9.24 -11.64 -16.82
N ARG A 83 -10.10 -11.46 -15.80
CA ARG A 83 -11.54 -11.77 -15.88
C ARG A 83 -12.34 -10.68 -16.56
N PHE A 84 -11.91 -9.43 -16.40
CA PHE A 84 -12.70 -8.25 -16.77
C PHE A 84 -11.98 -7.28 -17.70
N ALA A 85 -10.69 -7.50 -18.03
CA ALA A 85 -10.15 -6.86 -19.22
C ALA A 85 -10.94 -7.39 -20.42
N SER A 86 -11.29 -6.48 -21.32
CA SER A 86 -11.98 -6.76 -22.58
C SER A 86 -11.12 -7.68 -23.47
N LYS A 87 -11.05 -8.96 -23.12
CA LYS A 87 -10.89 -10.02 -24.10
C LYS A 87 -12.28 -10.32 -24.58
N ASP A 88 -12.60 -9.76 -25.74
CA ASP A 88 -13.66 -10.20 -26.64
C ASP A 88 -14.96 -10.56 -25.92
N ALA A 89 -15.86 -9.58 -25.85
CA ALA A 89 -17.26 -9.83 -25.53
C ALA A 89 -17.86 -10.97 -26.40
N SER A 90 -17.26 -11.28 -27.56
CA SER A 90 -17.58 -12.45 -28.37
C SER A 90 -17.22 -13.79 -27.72
N LEU A 91 -16.15 -13.93 -26.95
CA LEU A 91 -15.75 -15.21 -26.33
C LEU A 91 -16.63 -15.60 -25.13
N LEU A 92 -17.11 -14.61 -24.38
CA LEU A 92 -18.08 -14.82 -23.29
C LEU A 92 -19.48 -15.00 -23.86
N ALA A 93 -19.86 -14.25 -24.90
CA ALA A 93 -21.09 -14.49 -25.64
C ALA A 93 -21.09 -15.88 -26.29
N ASP A 94 -20.02 -16.32 -26.94
CA ASP A 94 -19.90 -17.64 -27.58
C ASP A 94 -19.91 -18.77 -26.55
N ARG A 95 -19.29 -18.58 -25.39
CA ARG A 95 -19.37 -19.57 -24.29
C ARG A 95 -20.74 -19.61 -23.63
N MET A 96 -21.43 -18.48 -23.51
CA MET A 96 -22.81 -18.44 -23.01
C MET A 96 -23.80 -18.98 -24.05
N ILE A 97 -23.61 -18.69 -25.34
CA ILE A 97 -24.39 -19.25 -26.46
C ILE A 97 -24.14 -20.75 -26.56
N SER A 98 -22.89 -21.21 -26.44
CA SER A 98 -22.55 -22.63 -26.42
C SER A 98 -23.15 -23.34 -25.20
N ALA A 99 -23.04 -22.77 -24.00
CA ALA A 99 -23.66 -23.32 -22.80
C ALA A 99 -25.21 -23.31 -22.88
N TYR A 100 -25.81 -22.25 -23.43
CA TYR A 100 -27.25 -22.15 -23.64
C TYR A 100 -27.73 -23.13 -24.73
N SER A 101 -26.94 -23.33 -25.79
CA SER A 101 -27.21 -24.34 -26.83
C SER A 101 -27.07 -25.78 -26.29
N MET A 102 -26.14 -26.04 -25.36
CA MET A 102 -26.02 -27.34 -24.69
C MET A 102 -27.22 -27.61 -23.78
N ILE A 103 -27.67 -26.61 -23.01
CA ILE A 103 -28.86 -26.71 -22.14
C ILE A 103 -30.14 -26.88 -22.97
N ASN A 104 -30.26 -26.20 -24.12
CA ASN A 104 -31.40 -26.38 -25.02
C ASN A 104 -31.33 -27.69 -25.82
N SER A 105 -30.15 -28.22 -26.15
CA SER A 105 -30.05 -29.52 -26.85
C SER A 105 -30.55 -30.69 -26.00
N GLN A 106 -30.40 -30.62 -24.67
CA GLN A 106 -30.94 -31.62 -23.76
C GLN A 106 -32.45 -31.46 -23.51
N SER A 107 -32.99 -30.25 -23.70
CA SER A 107 -34.43 -29.98 -23.55
C SER A 107 -35.23 -30.25 -24.84
N VAL A 108 -34.61 -30.09 -26.02
CA VAL A 108 -35.26 -30.32 -27.33
C VAL A 108 -35.43 -31.81 -27.63
N THR A 109 -34.59 -32.68 -27.08
CA THR A 109 -34.75 -34.14 -27.25
C THR A 109 -35.98 -34.69 -26.48
N LEU A 110 -36.46 -33.96 -25.46
CA LEU A 110 -37.65 -34.35 -24.69
C LEU A 110 -38.95 -33.75 -25.26
N LEU A 111 -38.88 -32.64 -25.99
CA LEU A 111 -40.06 -31.99 -26.60
C LEU A 111 -40.41 -32.51 -28.01
N VAL A 112 -39.49 -33.21 -28.70
CA VAL A 112 -39.75 -33.81 -30.03
C VAL A 112 -40.46 -35.18 -29.94
N LEU A 113 -40.65 -35.73 -28.72
CA LEU A 113 -41.37 -37.00 -28.51
C LEU A 113 -42.87 -36.84 -28.16
N LEU A 114 -43.38 -35.61 -28.06
CA LEU A 114 -44.81 -35.39 -27.80
C LEU A 114 -45.38 -34.35 -28.77
N SER A 115 -46.42 -34.78 -29.49
CA SER A 115 -47.37 -34.01 -30.30
C SER A 115 -47.00 -33.65 -31.76
N VAL A 116 -47.24 -34.64 -32.63
CA VAL A 116 -47.79 -34.42 -33.96
C VAL A 116 -49.26 -33.97 -33.81
N GLN A 117 -49.63 -32.77 -34.29
CA GLN A 117 -50.89 -32.42 -34.97
C GLN A 117 -51.16 -30.89 -34.95
N GLY A 118 -51.36 -30.30 -36.14
CA GLY A 118 -52.26 -29.15 -36.32
C GLY A 118 -51.66 -27.79 -36.71
N LEU A 119 -51.65 -27.54 -38.03
CA LEU A 119 -52.00 -26.28 -38.75
C LEU A 119 -51.40 -24.90 -38.39
N PHE A 120 -50.89 -24.26 -39.45
CA PHE A 120 -50.49 -22.87 -39.67
C PHE A 120 -51.48 -21.78 -39.17
N ASN A 121 -50.97 -20.71 -38.51
CA ASN A 121 -50.97 -19.32 -39.03
C ASN A 121 -50.40 -18.28 -38.02
N LEU A 122 -49.42 -17.47 -38.50
CA LEU A 122 -49.20 -16.00 -38.40
C LEU A 122 -49.89 -15.22 -37.23
N THR A 123 -49.30 -14.26 -36.49
CA THR A 123 -48.35 -13.16 -36.79
C THR A 123 -47.81 -12.50 -35.49
N SER A 124 -46.66 -11.81 -35.62
CA SER A 124 -46.23 -10.62 -34.85
C SER A 124 -45.76 -10.79 -33.39
N ASN A 125 -44.44 -10.93 -33.20
CA ASN A 125 -43.72 -10.29 -32.08
C ASN A 125 -42.19 -10.18 -32.22
N HIS A 126 -41.63 -10.41 -33.41
CA HIS A 126 -40.17 -10.48 -33.58
C HIS A 126 -39.44 -9.12 -33.70
N LEU A 127 -40.15 -8.00 -33.83
CA LEU A 127 -39.56 -6.67 -34.05
C LEU A 127 -39.35 -5.84 -32.77
N ALA A 128 -39.84 -6.27 -31.61
CA ALA A 128 -39.63 -5.55 -30.34
C ALA A 128 -38.30 -5.88 -29.66
N TYR A 129 -37.63 -6.98 -30.03
CA TYR A 129 -36.39 -7.42 -29.38
C TYR A 129 -35.11 -6.93 -30.07
N THR A 130 -35.16 -6.56 -31.35
CA THR A 130 -33.98 -6.07 -32.08
C THR A 130 -33.66 -4.59 -31.78
N GLY A 131 -34.67 -3.77 -31.43
CA GLY A 131 -34.48 -2.37 -31.07
C GLY A 131 -33.78 -2.15 -29.72
N VAL A 132 -33.93 -3.07 -28.76
CA VAL A 132 -33.29 -2.99 -27.44
C VAL A 132 -31.81 -3.39 -27.52
N TRP A 133 -31.43 -4.25 -28.47
CA TRP A 133 -30.04 -4.67 -28.67
C TRP A 133 -29.19 -3.62 -29.40
N SER A 134 -29.74 -2.86 -30.35
CA SER A 134 -28.99 -1.77 -30.99
C SER A 134 -28.67 -0.60 -30.04
N LEU A 135 -29.48 -0.38 -28.99
CA LEU A 135 -29.18 0.62 -27.95
C LEU A 135 -28.17 0.12 -26.90
N ALA A 136 -28.08 -1.19 -26.67
CA ALA A 136 -27.13 -1.79 -25.73
C ALA A 136 -25.71 -1.97 -26.34
N VAL A 137 -25.60 -2.07 -27.66
CA VAL A 137 -24.33 -2.25 -28.39
C VAL A 137 -23.72 -0.90 -28.83
N GLY A 138 -24.47 0.20 -28.70
CA GLY A 138 -24.04 1.55 -29.11
C GLY A 138 -23.10 2.29 -28.14
N SER A 139 -22.82 1.77 -26.94
CA SER A 139 -21.94 2.44 -25.96
C SER A 139 -20.52 1.85 -25.96
N SER A 140 -19.76 2.19 -27.00
CA SER A 140 -18.29 2.17 -27.03
C SER A 140 -17.63 0.83 -26.63
N VAL A 141 -17.38 -0.02 -27.63
CA VAL A 141 -16.31 -1.03 -27.55
C VAL A 141 -14.99 -0.29 -27.36
N ARG A 142 -14.54 -0.15 -26.11
CA ARG A 142 -13.25 0.46 -25.79
C ARG A 142 -12.17 -0.60 -25.86
N PHE A 143 -11.44 -0.60 -26.97
CA PHE A 143 -10.22 -1.39 -27.12
C PHE A 143 -9.17 -0.90 -26.10
N GLY A 144 -8.75 -1.78 -25.18
CA GLY A 144 -7.74 -1.48 -24.15
C GLY A 144 -8.07 -2.03 -22.76
N ARG A 145 -7.08 -2.06 -21.86
CA ARG A 145 -7.30 -2.43 -20.43
C ARG A 145 -8.26 -1.41 -19.82
N THR A 146 -9.39 -1.86 -19.28
CA THR A 146 -10.37 -0.98 -18.62
C THR A 146 -9.75 -0.17 -17.47
N GLY A 147 -8.78 -0.76 -16.77
CA GLY A 147 -7.98 -0.09 -15.73
C GLY A 147 -8.73 0.17 -14.42
N LEU A 148 -10.06 0.11 -14.44
CA LEU A 148 -10.95 0.30 -13.30
C LEU A 148 -11.80 -0.96 -13.11
N TYR A 149 -11.98 -1.38 -11.86
CA TYR A 149 -12.79 -2.55 -11.51
C TYR A 149 -13.59 -2.31 -10.24
N ARG A 150 -14.88 -2.64 -10.23
CA ARG A 150 -15.70 -2.56 -9.01
C ARG A 150 -15.55 -3.82 -8.15
N ALA A 151 -15.49 -3.64 -6.84
CA ALA A 151 -15.47 -4.71 -5.86
C ALA A 151 -16.08 -4.25 -4.52
N PHE A 152 -16.45 -5.20 -3.67
CA PHE A 152 -16.72 -4.89 -2.26
C PHE A 152 -15.46 -5.19 -1.44
N MET A 153 -14.83 -4.15 -0.90
CA MET A 153 -13.55 -4.21 -0.20
C MET A 153 -13.61 -3.37 1.08
N PHE A 154 -13.00 -3.86 2.16
CA PHE A 154 -12.97 -3.16 3.46
C PHE A 154 -14.34 -2.63 3.92
N SER A 155 -15.37 -3.46 3.77
CA SER A 155 -16.76 -3.16 4.14
C SER A 155 -17.41 -2.02 3.35
N SER A 156 -16.96 -1.74 2.12
CA SER A 156 -17.54 -0.70 1.27
C SER A 156 -17.49 -1.06 -0.23
N PRO A 157 -18.49 -0.63 -1.03
CA PRO A 157 -18.37 -0.58 -2.48
C PRO A 157 -17.14 0.24 -2.87
N THR A 158 -16.27 -0.34 -3.69
CA THR A 158 -14.94 0.18 -3.98
C THR A 158 -14.62 0.06 -5.46
N ILE A 159 -14.06 1.11 -6.05
CA ILE A 159 -13.45 1.08 -7.37
C ILE A 159 -11.94 0.89 -7.22
N MET A 160 -11.41 -0.20 -7.76
CA MET A 160 -9.98 -0.48 -7.84
C MET A 160 -9.43 0.08 -9.15
N VAL A 161 -8.40 0.90 -9.05
CA VAL A 161 -7.77 1.63 -10.17
C VAL A 161 -6.34 1.11 -10.34
N SER A 162 -5.99 0.76 -11.57
CA SER A 162 -4.77 -0.02 -11.87
C SER A 162 -3.91 0.55 -13.00
N THR A 163 -4.34 1.66 -13.62
CA THR A 163 -3.63 2.32 -14.73
C THR A 163 -3.01 3.65 -14.27
N PRO A 164 -1.83 4.04 -14.81
CA PRO A 164 -1.16 5.30 -14.47
C PRO A 164 -2.05 6.54 -14.61
N GLU A 165 -2.80 6.63 -15.71
CA GLU A 165 -3.58 7.81 -16.10
C GLU A 165 -4.74 8.05 -15.13
N ALA A 166 -5.49 7.00 -14.82
CA ALA A 166 -6.57 7.05 -13.84
C ALA A 166 -6.05 7.30 -12.41
N CYS A 167 -4.90 6.70 -12.05
CA CYS A 167 -4.24 7.01 -10.78
C CYS A 167 -3.87 8.49 -10.67
N LYS A 168 -3.25 9.05 -11.72
CA LYS A 168 -2.91 10.47 -11.79
C LYS A 168 -4.15 11.35 -11.69
N GLN A 169 -5.19 11.09 -12.49
CA GLN A 169 -6.43 11.88 -12.50
C GLN A 169 -7.02 11.98 -11.09
N ILE A 170 -7.18 10.85 -10.40
CA ILE A 170 -7.81 10.79 -9.08
C ILE A 170 -6.91 11.40 -8.00
N LEU A 171 -5.58 11.24 -8.09
CA LEU A 171 -4.66 11.81 -7.11
C LEU A 171 -4.52 13.33 -7.22
N MET A 172 -4.82 13.91 -8.38
CA MET A 172 -4.73 15.34 -8.65
C MET A 172 -6.07 16.07 -8.48
N ASP A 173 -7.16 15.35 -8.25
CA ASP A 173 -8.53 15.90 -8.11
C ASP A 173 -8.98 15.87 -6.65
N ASP A 174 -8.50 16.86 -5.87
CA ASP A 174 -8.88 17.01 -4.46
C ASP A 174 -10.31 17.59 -4.29
N GLU A 175 -10.93 18.11 -5.35
CA GLU A 175 -12.32 18.60 -5.31
C GLU A 175 -13.33 17.46 -5.27
N SER A 176 -13.06 16.43 -6.07
CA SER A 176 -13.96 15.28 -6.17
C SER A 176 -13.59 14.11 -5.28
N PHE A 177 -12.35 14.08 -4.76
CA PHE A 177 -11.86 12.96 -3.97
C PHE A 177 -11.25 13.40 -2.64
N VAL A 178 -11.76 12.83 -1.55
CA VAL A 178 -11.20 12.97 -0.20
C VAL A 178 -10.51 11.68 0.24
N ASN A 179 -9.86 11.69 1.41
CA ASN A 179 -9.27 10.48 2.00
C ASN A 179 -10.30 9.37 2.19
N GLY A 180 -9.92 8.16 1.79
CA GLY A 180 -10.82 7.00 1.79
C GLY A 180 -10.44 5.91 2.78
N TRP A 181 -9.53 6.14 3.72
CA TRP A 181 -8.94 5.10 4.56
C TRP A 181 -10.00 4.23 5.26
N PRO A 182 -9.75 2.92 5.45
CA PRO A 182 -10.65 2.05 6.19
C PRO A 182 -10.89 2.59 7.61
N LYS A 183 -12.14 2.53 8.09
CA LYS A 183 -12.51 2.98 9.45
C LYS A 183 -11.62 2.37 10.53
N ALA A 184 -11.23 1.12 10.35
CA ALA A 184 -10.33 0.41 11.26
C ALA A 184 -8.93 1.04 11.33
N THR A 185 -8.39 1.51 10.20
CA THR A 185 -7.11 2.21 10.17
C THR A 185 -7.23 3.59 10.81
N VAL A 186 -8.31 4.33 10.54
CA VAL A 186 -8.58 5.64 11.16
C VAL A 186 -8.69 5.52 12.68
N ALA A 187 -9.35 4.48 13.19
CA ALA A 187 -9.47 4.25 14.64
C ALA A 187 -8.15 3.92 15.34
N LEU A 188 -7.15 3.40 14.63
CA LEU A 188 -5.83 3.09 15.17
C LEU A 188 -4.87 4.28 15.09
N ILE A 189 -4.85 4.99 13.96
CA ILE A 189 -3.97 6.14 13.76
C ILE A 189 -4.49 7.38 14.47
N GLY A 190 -5.80 7.65 14.36
CA GLY A 190 -6.42 8.82 14.95
C GLY A 190 -7.29 9.59 13.95
N PRO A 191 -8.56 9.92 14.29
CA PRO A 191 -9.45 10.68 13.42
C PRO A 191 -8.99 12.12 13.15
N LYS A 192 -8.15 12.70 14.02
CA LYS A 192 -7.62 14.06 13.87
C LYS A 192 -6.28 14.11 13.13
N SER A 193 -5.79 12.97 12.62
CA SER A 193 -4.54 12.89 11.84
C SER A 193 -4.75 13.12 10.34
N PHE A 194 -3.66 13.26 9.56
CA PHE A 194 -3.72 13.46 8.11
C PHE A 194 -4.41 12.33 7.32
N VAL A 195 -4.71 11.18 7.95
CA VAL A 195 -5.44 10.07 7.31
C VAL A 195 -6.94 10.32 7.21
N ALA A 196 -7.49 11.22 8.02
CA ALA A 196 -8.94 11.49 8.10
C ALA A 196 -9.30 12.99 8.14
N MET A 197 -8.32 13.85 8.37
CA MET A 197 -8.49 15.30 8.45
C MET A 197 -9.12 15.91 7.17
N PRO A 198 -10.00 16.93 7.34
CA PRO A 198 -10.55 17.71 6.23
C PRO A 198 -9.47 18.35 5.35
N PHE A 199 -9.83 18.70 4.11
CA PHE A 199 -8.87 19.20 3.14
C PHE A 199 -8.19 20.51 3.55
N GLU A 200 -8.94 21.48 4.08
CA GLU A 200 -8.37 22.78 4.49
C GLU A 200 -7.40 22.64 5.68
N ASP A 201 -7.80 21.91 6.72
CA ASP A 201 -6.91 21.62 7.85
C ASP A 201 -5.67 20.83 7.40
N HIS A 202 -5.87 19.85 6.51
CA HIS A 202 -4.76 19.10 5.92
C HIS A 202 -3.81 20.04 5.19
N ARG A 203 -4.31 20.91 4.31
CA ARG A 203 -3.50 21.86 3.53
C ARG A 203 -2.70 22.79 4.44
N ARG A 204 -3.34 23.33 5.49
CA ARG A 204 -2.71 24.21 6.48
C ARG A 204 -1.61 23.50 7.24
N LEU A 205 -1.92 22.37 7.90
CA LEU A 205 -0.95 21.63 8.70
C LEU A 205 0.13 20.97 7.84
N ARG A 206 -0.15 20.66 6.57
CA ARG A 206 0.84 20.17 5.62
C ARG A 206 1.90 21.24 5.33
N LYS A 207 1.49 22.51 5.15
CA LYS A 207 2.45 23.63 4.97
C LYS A 207 3.36 23.78 6.19
N LEU A 208 2.80 23.69 7.40
CA LEU A 208 3.56 23.76 8.65
C LEU A 208 4.57 22.62 8.78
N THR A 209 4.13 21.38 8.51
CA THR A 209 4.91 20.18 8.81
C THR A 209 5.88 19.78 7.70
N ALA A 210 5.67 20.20 6.44
CA ALA A 210 6.52 19.80 5.32
C ALA A 210 7.94 20.36 5.42
N ALA A 211 8.09 21.67 5.67
CA ALA A 211 9.40 22.32 5.68
C ALA A 211 10.31 21.84 6.84
N PRO A 212 9.81 21.62 8.07
CA PRO A 212 10.63 21.03 9.13
C PRO A 212 10.98 19.56 8.91
N ILE A 213 10.34 18.84 7.96
CA ILE A 213 10.69 17.44 7.64
C ILE A 213 11.66 17.38 6.45
N ASN A 214 11.36 18.11 5.38
CA ASN A 214 12.01 17.99 4.08
C ASN A 214 12.73 19.25 3.61
N GLY A 215 12.63 20.36 4.34
CA GLY A 215 13.28 21.61 3.97
C GLY A 215 14.81 21.46 3.98
N PHE A 216 15.50 22.21 3.13
CA PHE A 216 16.95 22.14 3.00
C PHE A 216 17.70 22.33 4.33
N ASP A 217 17.28 23.31 5.14
CA ASP A 217 17.89 23.58 6.45
C ASP A 217 17.62 22.43 7.44
N ALA A 218 16.40 21.88 7.43
CA ALA A 218 16.01 20.75 8.26
C ALA A 218 16.86 19.52 7.91
N LEU A 219 16.91 19.13 6.63
CA LEU A 219 17.71 18.00 6.16
C LEU A 219 19.21 18.19 6.44
N THR A 220 19.74 19.41 6.31
CA THR A 220 21.14 19.72 6.65
C THR A 220 21.41 19.46 8.13
N SER A 221 20.49 19.90 9.00
CA SER A 221 20.60 19.68 10.45
C SER A 221 20.50 18.21 10.82
N TYR A 222 19.62 17.46 10.17
CA TYR A 222 19.39 16.04 10.45
C TYR A 222 20.51 15.15 9.94
N LEU A 223 21.15 15.51 8.83
CA LEU A 223 22.20 14.70 8.21
C LEU A 223 23.29 14.31 9.20
N THR A 224 23.77 15.25 10.03
CA THR A 224 24.81 14.94 11.03
C THR A 224 24.35 13.89 12.04
N PHE A 225 23.10 13.98 12.48
CA PHE A 225 22.54 13.03 13.44
C PHE A 225 22.22 11.67 12.80
N ILE A 226 21.70 11.66 11.57
CA ILE A 226 21.44 10.46 10.78
C ILE A 226 22.76 9.71 10.55
N ASP A 227 23.80 10.42 10.09
CA ASP A 227 25.12 9.87 9.81
C ASP A 227 25.75 9.21 11.05
N ARG A 228 25.74 9.90 12.19
CA ARG A 228 26.20 9.34 13.48
C ARG A 228 25.37 8.14 13.93
N THR A 229 24.05 8.19 13.76
CA THR A 229 23.17 7.09 14.17
C THR A 229 23.41 5.86 13.30
N VAL A 230 23.52 6.03 11.98
CA VAL A 230 23.83 4.97 11.02
C VAL A 230 25.17 4.31 11.32
N THR A 231 26.22 5.12 11.46
CA THR A 231 27.59 4.61 11.69
C THR A 231 27.69 3.86 13.02
N ALA A 232 27.12 4.41 14.11
CA ALA A 232 27.07 3.75 15.40
C ALA A 232 26.26 2.44 15.36
N SER A 233 25.13 2.43 14.65
CA SER A 233 24.31 1.23 14.45
C SER A 233 25.05 0.14 13.69
N LEU A 234 25.65 0.47 12.54
CA LEU A 234 26.42 -0.49 11.74
C LEU A 234 27.58 -1.10 12.53
N GLN A 235 28.35 -0.27 13.26
CA GLN A 235 29.45 -0.74 14.09
C GLN A 235 28.96 -1.66 15.23
N SER A 236 27.90 -1.27 15.95
CA SER A 236 27.32 -2.11 17.00
C SER A 236 26.84 -3.46 16.46
N TRP A 237 26.23 -3.47 15.28
CA TRP A 237 25.76 -4.69 14.63
C TRP A 237 26.89 -5.59 14.19
N SER A 238 27.97 -5.02 13.62
CA SER A 238 29.15 -5.81 13.27
C SER A 238 29.83 -6.40 14.51
N ASP A 239 29.95 -5.64 15.60
CA ASP A 239 30.57 -6.12 16.85
C ASP A 239 29.77 -7.29 17.44
N HIS A 240 28.44 -7.19 17.46
CA HIS A 240 27.59 -8.29 17.88
C HIS A 240 27.76 -9.54 17.00
N CYS A 241 27.89 -9.36 15.68
CA CYS A 241 28.06 -10.46 14.75
C CYS A 241 29.47 -11.09 14.81
N ALA A 242 30.50 -10.29 15.08
CA ALA A 242 31.86 -10.75 15.34
C ALA A 242 31.93 -11.60 16.62
N ALA A 243 31.12 -11.28 17.64
CA ALA A 243 30.90 -12.11 18.82
C ALA A 243 30.03 -13.37 18.56
N GLY A 244 29.82 -13.74 17.29
CA GLY A 244 29.11 -14.96 16.87
C GLY A 244 27.58 -14.84 16.85
N LYS A 245 27.00 -13.70 17.24
CA LYS A 245 25.54 -13.51 17.25
C LYS A 245 24.99 -13.31 15.83
N GLN A 246 23.69 -13.49 15.67
CA GLN A 246 22.93 -13.07 14.49
C GLN A 246 21.93 -11.99 14.91
N ILE A 247 21.62 -11.08 14.00
CA ILE A 247 20.64 -10.02 14.23
C ILE A 247 19.45 -10.18 13.29
N ALA A 248 18.26 -9.84 13.77
CA ALA A 248 17.11 -9.64 12.91
C ALA A 248 17.24 -8.28 12.23
N PHE A 249 17.87 -8.24 11.05
CA PHE A 249 18.33 -7.00 10.42
C PHE A 249 17.22 -5.96 10.26
N LEU A 250 16.01 -6.38 9.86
CA LEU A 250 14.87 -5.46 9.75
C LEU A 250 14.42 -4.91 11.10
N THR A 251 14.55 -5.66 12.19
CA THR A 251 14.23 -5.16 13.54
C THR A 251 15.20 -4.08 13.96
N GLU A 252 16.50 -4.27 13.70
CA GLU A 252 17.52 -3.29 14.05
C GLU A 252 17.45 -2.03 13.16
N LEU A 253 17.21 -2.18 11.86
CA LEU A 253 16.95 -1.04 10.96
C LEU A 253 15.74 -0.22 11.41
N ARG A 254 14.68 -0.89 11.84
CA ARG A 254 13.49 -0.25 12.39
C ARG A 254 13.81 0.52 13.68
N ARG A 255 14.58 -0.06 14.61
CA ARG A 255 15.05 0.69 15.79
C ARG A 255 15.85 1.93 15.41
N MET A 256 16.74 1.81 14.44
CA MET A 256 17.56 2.93 13.95
C MET A 256 16.68 4.05 13.38
N THR A 257 15.74 3.75 12.47
CA THR A 257 14.84 4.76 11.89
C THR A 257 13.85 5.31 12.93
N PHE A 258 13.43 4.49 13.90
CA PHE A 258 12.60 4.95 15.01
C PHE A 258 13.34 6.01 15.86
N LYS A 259 14.60 5.76 16.18
CA LYS A 259 15.45 6.71 16.90
C LYS A 259 15.60 8.03 16.12
N ILE A 260 15.75 7.94 14.80
CA ILE A 260 15.83 9.12 13.93
C ILE A 260 14.56 9.96 13.99
N ILE A 261 13.41 9.35 13.74
CA ILE A 261 12.14 10.10 13.69
C ILE A 261 11.74 10.63 15.07
N VAL A 262 12.02 9.90 16.16
CA VAL A 262 11.75 10.39 17.52
C VAL A 262 12.62 11.59 17.84
N GLN A 263 13.90 11.60 17.47
CA GLN A 263 14.75 12.77 17.71
C GLN A 263 14.26 14.01 16.94
N ILE A 264 13.73 13.82 15.71
CA ILE A 264 13.20 14.91 14.88
C ILE A 264 11.89 15.47 15.46
N PHE A 265 11.04 14.60 16.01
CA PHE A 265 9.69 14.97 16.44
C PHE A 265 9.57 15.28 17.92
N LEU A 266 10.39 14.65 18.76
CA LEU A 266 10.39 14.67 20.21
C LEU A 266 11.85 14.81 20.70
N GLY A 267 12.55 15.84 20.24
CA GLY A 267 13.93 16.12 20.59
C GLY A 267 14.11 16.20 22.11
N GLY A 268 14.99 15.35 22.65
CA GLY A 268 15.23 15.25 24.08
C GLY A 268 14.37 14.23 24.82
N ALA A 269 13.55 13.42 24.13
CA ALA A 269 12.89 12.27 24.73
C ALA A 269 13.91 11.30 25.33
N ASP A 270 13.61 10.79 26.53
CA ASP A 270 14.50 9.86 27.21
C ASP A 270 14.40 8.42 26.67
N ASP A 271 15.37 7.61 27.07
CA ASP A 271 15.48 6.20 26.71
C ASP A 271 14.24 5.37 27.10
N ALA A 272 13.59 5.70 28.22
CA ALA A 272 12.39 5.02 28.68
C ALA A 272 11.20 5.31 27.74
N THR A 273 10.99 6.57 27.39
CA THR A 273 9.97 7.04 26.45
C THR A 273 10.17 6.42 25.07
N MET A 274 11.40 6.44 24.55
CA MET A 274 11.74 5.81 23.27
C MET A 274 11.36 4.33 23.24
N ARG A 275 11.73 3.56 24.26
CA ARG A 275 11.37 2.13 24.36
C ARG A 275 9.87 1.89 24.51
N ALA A 276 9.17 2.74 25.25
CA ALA A 276 7.72 2.63 25.44
C ALA A 276 6.95 2.86 24.13
N LEU A 277 7.37 3.86 23.36
CA LEU A 277 6.80 4.15 22.05
C LEU A 277 7.10 3.01 21.06
N GLU A 278 8.36 2.56 20.92
CA GLU A 278 8.77 1.51 19.98
C GLU A 278 7.94 0.21 20.16
N ARG A 279 7.79 -0.23 21.43
CA ARG A 279 7.01 -1.43 21.77
C ARG A 279 5.54 -1.27 21.36
N SER A 280 4.96 -0.10 21.64
CA SER A 280 3.55 0.15 21.35
C SER A 280 3.28 0.29 19.84
N TYR A 281 4.20 0.88 19.06
CA TYR A 281 4.08 0.92 17.60
C TYR A 281 4.15 -0.46 16.97
N THR A 282 4.99 -1.36 17.49
CA THR A 282 5.06 -2.74 17.00
C THR A 282 3.68 -3.42 17.05
N ASP A 283 2.97 -3.32 18.17
CA ASP A 283 1.62 -3.88 18.32
C ASP A 283 0.58 -3.14 17.47
N LEU A 284 0.67 -1.82 17.37
CA LEU A 284 -0.20 -1.00 16.52
C LEU A 284 -0.13 -1.46 15.05
N ASN A 285 1.08 -1.70 14.55
CA ASN A 285 1.36 -2.05 13.15
C ASN A 285 0.80 -3.41 12.75
N TYR A 286 0.77 -4.38 13.67
CA TYR A 286 0.11 -5.66 13.41
C TYR A 286 -1.41 -5.51 13.25
N GLY A 287 -2.05 -4.54 13.91
CA GLY A 287 -3.49 -4.31 13.78
C GLY A 287 -3.90 -3.48 12.58
N MET A 288 -3.05 -2.58 12.09
CA MET A 288 -3.40 -1.66 10.98
C MET A 288 -3.83 -2.34 9.68
N ARG A 289 -3.29 -3.53 9.40
CA ARG A 289 -3.59 -4.33 8.19
C ARG A 289 -4.28 -5.66 8.53
N ALA A 290 -4.74 -5.83 9.76
CA ALA A 290 -5.51 -7.00 10.19
C ALA A 290 -7.00 -6.85 9.86
N MET A 291 -7.75 -7.95 9.99
CA MET A 291 -9.21 -7.86 10.05
C MET A 291 -9.62 -7.09 11.30
N ALA A 292 -10.61 -6.22 11.17
CA ALA A 292 -11.08 -5.32 12.23
C ALA A 292 -11.93 -6.04 13.30
N ILE A 293 -11.39 -7.11 13.88
CA ILE A 293 -12.05 -7.94 14.89
C ILE A 293 -11.53 -7.52 16.26
N ASN A 294 -12.39 -6.87 17.04
CA ASN A 294 -12.08 -6.39 18.38
C ASN A 294 -12.41 -7.45 19.45
N LEU A 295 -11.74 -8.60 19.39
CA LEU A 295 -11.86 -9.66 20.40
C LEU A 295 -10.47 -10.01 20.96
N PRO A 296 -10.36 -10.41 22.24
CA PRO A 296 -9.10 -10.91 22.81
C PRO A 296 -8.44 -11.96 21.92
N GLY A 297 -7.12 -11.89 21.78
CA GLY A 297 -6.33 -12.77 20.89
C GLY A 297 -6.14 -12.24 19.46
N PHE A 298 -7.03 -11.37 18.96
CA PHE A 298 -6.89 -10.79 17.63
C PHE A 298 -5.92 -9.61 17.59
N ALA A 299 -5.21 -9.44 16.48
CA ALA A 299 -4.22 -8.37 16.29
C ALA A 299 -4.84 -6.96 16.41
N TYR A 300 -6.06 -6.77 15.90
CA TYR A 300 -6.75 -5.48 15.95
C TYR A 300 -7.11 -5.06 17.39
N HIS A 301 -7.54 -6.02 18.23
CA HIS A 301 -7.78 -5.76 19.66
C HIS A 301 -6.49 -5.34 20.40
N ARG A 302 -5.36 -6.01 20.13
CA ARG A 302 -4.06 -5.61 20.71
C ARG A 302 -3.63 -4.22 20.24
N ALA A 303 -3.83 -3.91 18.97
CA ALA A 303 -3.49 -2.59 18.42
C ALA A 303 -4.33 -1.46 19.04
N LEU A 304 -5.61 -1.68 19.34
CA LEU A 304 -6.43 -0.70 20.07
C LEU A 304 -5.89 -0.43 21.49
N LYS A 305 -5.39 -1.46 22.19
CA LYS A 305 -4.72 -1.30 23.48
C LYS A 305 -3.39 -0.55 23.33
N ALA A 306 -2.61 -0.89 22.31
CA ALA A 306 -1.35 -0.22 22.01
C ALA A 306 -1.55 1.26 21.67
N ARG A 307 -2.60 1.61 20.91
CA ARG A 307 -3.01 2.99 20.67
C ARG A 307 -3.21 3.75 21.99
N LYS A 308 -3.96 3.20 22.94
CA LYS A 308 -4.20 3.86 24.24
C LYS A 308 -2.89 4.12 24.99
N LYS A 309 -1.93 3.20 24.92
CA LYS A 309 -0.59 3.39 25.51
C LYS A 309 0.20 4.49 24.80
N LEU A 310 0.18 4.55 23.48
CA LEU A 310 0.83 5.61 22.71
C LEU A 310 0.27 6.99 23.08
N VAL A 311 -1.06 7.11 23.16
CA VAL A 311 -1.72 8.36 23.59
C VAL A 311 -1.24 8.76 24.99
N ALA A 312 -1.24 7.83 25.95
CA ALA A 312 -0.81 8.14 27.32
C ALA A 312 0.66 8.57 27.40
N VAL A 313 1.57 7.92 26.65
CA VAL A 313 2.99 8.30 26.63
C VAL A 313 3.18 9.69 26.01
N LEU A 314 2.54 9.96 24.87
CA LEU A 314 2.66 11.25 24.19
C LEU A 314 2.01 12.38 24.99
N GLN A 315 0.91 12.11 25.69
CA GLN A 315 0.31 13.06 26.62
C GLN A 315 1.29 13.43 27.75
N GLY A 316 1.97 12.44 28.34
CA GLY A 316 2.99 12.71 29.36
C GLY A 316 4.10 13.64 28.86
N VAL A 317 4.61 13.41 27.65
CA VAL A 317 5.61 14.29 27.03
C VAL A 317 5.06 15.69 26.79
N LEU A 318 3.80 15.81 26.35
CA LEU A 318 3.14 17.10 26.12
C LEU A 318 2.96 17.89 27.42
N ASP A 319 2.51 17.22 28.48
CA ASP A 319 2.27 17.81 29.80
C ASP A 319 3.58 18.33 30.41
N GLU A 320 4.65 17.52 30.34
CA GLU A 320 5.98 17.90 30.82
C GLU A 320 6.52 19.15 30.11
N ARG A 321 6.33 19.25 28.79
CA ARG A 321 6.75 20.41 28.00
C ARG A 321 6.00 21.66 28.39
N ARG A 322 4.66 21.58 28.45
CA ARG A 322 3.82 22.72 28.84
C ARG A 322 4.12 23.19 30.26
N ALA A 323 4.32 22.25 31.19
CA ALA A 323 4.70 22.58 32.57
C ALA A 323 6.08 23.26 32.64
N SER A 324 7.04 22.83 31.83
CA SER A 324 8.37 23.43 31.76
C SER A 324 8.32 24.86 31.20
N THR A 325 7.54 25.08 30.14
CA THR A 325 7.30 26.42 29.56
C THR A 325 6.60 27.34 30.56
N ALA A 326 5.58 26.86 31.27
CA ALA A 326 4.86 27.65 32.28
C ALA A 326 5.75 28.08 33.45
N LYS A 327 6.77 27.27 33.79
CA LYS A 327 7.79 27.60 34.82
C LYS A 327 8.90 28.51 34.31
N GLY A 328 8.87 28.92 33.04
CA GLY A 328 9.91 29.76 32.43
C GLY A 328 11.25 29.07 32.24
N PHE A 329 11.29 27.73 32.29
CA PHE A 329 12.53 27.00 32.03
C PHE A 329 12.93 27.13 30.57
N ALA A 330 14.20 27.46 30.32
CA ALA A 330 14.77 27.44 28.99
C ALA A 330 14.68 26.02 28.41
N ARG A 331 14.32 25.89 27.12
CA ARG A 331 14.28 24.59 26.46
C ARG A 331 15.67 23.93 26.53
N SER A 332 15.69 22.65 26.90
CA SER A 332 16.91 21.85 26.95
C SER A 332 17.37 21.38 25.55
N SER A 333 16.51 21.45 24.54
CA SER A 333 16.76 21.04 23.16
C SER A 333 16.36 22.11 22.15
N ALA A 334 16.85 21.97 20.92
CA ALA A 334 16.39 22.77 19.78
C ALA A 334 14.91 22.50 19.48
N VAL A 335 14.20 23.50 18.95
CA VAL A 335 12.77 23.42 18.61
C VAL A 335 12.51 22.27 17.64
N ASP A 336 11.70 21.30 18.07
CA ASP A 336 11.34 20.12 17.28
C ASP A 336 9.92 20.22 16.69
N MET A 337 9.42 19.13 16.09
CA MET A 337 8.07 19.13 15.51
C MET A 337 6.97 19.28 16.57
N MET A 338 7.10 18.66 17.74
CA MET A 338 6.07 18.76 18.77
C MET A 338 5.94 20.19 19.28
N ASP A 339 7.05 20.90 19.47
CA ASP A 339 7.03 22.32 19.84
C ASP A 339 6.30 23.16 18.78
N ARG A 340 6.57 22.91 17.50
CA ARG A 340 5.89 23.60 16.39
C ARG A 340 4.39 23.31 16.36
N LEU A 341 3.97 22.11 16.71
CA LEU A 341 2.55 21.74 16.80
C LEU A 341 1.86 22.35 18.03
N ILE A 342 2.59 22.57 19.13
CA ILE A 342 2.08 23.27 20.32
C ILE A 342 1.90 24.77 20.04
N GLU A 343 2.83 25.37 19.31
CA GLU A 343 2.88 26.82 19.08
C GLU A 343 2.07 27.27 17.85
N VAL A 344 1.68 26.36 16.94
CA VAL A 344 0.94 26.76 15.73
C VAL A 344 -0.46 27.28 16.04
N GLU A 345 -0.78 28.41 15.44
CA GLU A 345 -2.10 29.04 15.45
C GLU A 345 -2.70 29.04 14.04
N ASP A 346 -4.03 28.97 13.93
CA ASP A 346 -4.72 29.24 12.67
C ASP A 346 -4.96 30.74 12.45
N GLU A 347 -5.63 31.09 11.34
CA GLU A 347 -5.94 32.48 10.97
C GLU A 347 -6.83 33.20 11.99
N HIS A 348 -7.46 32.46 12.91
CA HIS A 348 -8.30 32.98 13.99
C HIS A 348 -7.61 32.90 15.36
N GLY A 349 -6.32 32.56 15.42
CA GLY A 349 -5.55 32.42 16.66
C GLY A 349 -5.82 31.12 17.43
N ARG A 350 -6.56 30.16 16.87
CA ARG A 350 -6.83 28.87 17.53
C ARG A 350 -5.60 27.98 17.42
N ARG A 351 -5.16 27.46 18.56
CA ARG A 351 -4.13 26.42 18.67
C ARG A 351 -4.71 25.03 18.56
N LEU A 352 -3.85 24.06 18.22
CA LEU A 352 -4.22 22.65 18.22
C LEU A 352 -4.49 22.16 19.64
N ASP A 353 -5.52 21.33 19.78
CA ASP A 353 -5.76 20.59 21.02
C ASP A 353 -4.84 19.36 21.14
N ASP A 354 -4.79 18.77 22.33
CA ASP A 354 -3.86 17.68 22.65
C ASP A 354 -4.14 16.44 21.81
N ASP A 355 -5.40 16.13 21.56
CA ASP A 355 -5.79 14.99 20.71
C ASP A 355 -5.34 15.22 19.26
N GLU A 356 -5.43 16.46 18.74
CA GLU A 356 -4.93 16.81 17.40
C GLU A 356 -3.42 16.60 17.31
N ILE A 357 -2.66 17.13 18.27
CA ILE A 357 -1.20 17.00 18.32
C ILE A 357 -0.82 15.52 18.43
N ILE A 358 -1.42 14.77 19.35
CA ILE A 358 -1.13 13.36 19.59
C ILE A 358 -1.47 12.51 18.37
N ASP A 359 -2.63 12.70 17.73
CA ASP A 359 -3.01 11.95 16.52
C ASP A 359 -2.04 12.22 15.36
N ILE A 360 -1.59 13.47 15.20
CA ILE A 360 -0.57 13.84 14.21
C ILE A 360 0.76 13.15 14.50
N LEU A 361 1.22 13.16 15.76
CA LEU A 361 2.47 12.52 16.19
C LEU A 361 2.41 11.00 16.02
N ILE A 362 1.29 10.36 16.40
CA ILE A 362 1.09 8.90 16.21
C ILE A 362 1.28 8.51 14.75
N MET A 363 0.70 9.30 13.83
CA MET A 363 0.83 9.05 12.41
C MET A 363 2.27 9.24 11.91
N TYR A 364 2.91 10.35 12.24
CA TYR A 364 4.23 10.68 11.70
C TYR A 364 5.35 9.78 12.22
N LEU A 365 5.37 9.50 13.52
CA LEU A 365 6.34 8.58 14.13
C LEU A 365 6.22 7.18 13.54
N ASN A 366 4.98 6.73 13.28
CA ASN A 366 4.77 5.47 12.58
C ASN A 366 5.28 5.50 11.12
N ALA A 367 5.03 6.59 10.40
CA ALA A 367 5.38 6.73 8.99
C ALA A 367 6.89 6.72 8.74
N GLY A 368 7.67 7.51 9.50
CA GLY A 368 9.13 7.60 9.34
C GLY A 368 9.88 6.34 9.78
N HIS A 369 9.25 5.53 10.63
CA HIS A 369 9.85 4.32 11.17
C HIS A 369 9.76 3.10 10.23
N GLU A 370 8.54 2.66 9.90
CA GLU A 370 8.34 1.40 9.19
C GLU A 370 8.76 1.48 7.73
N SER A 371 8.55 2.63 7.07
CA SER A 371 8.77 2.77 5.62
C SER A 371 10.25 2.77 5.25
N SER A 372 11.05 3.69 5.80
CA SER A 372 12.50 3.77 5.58
C SER A 372 13.19 2.46 5.94
N GLY A 373 12.89 1.88 7.12
CA GLY A 373 13.53 0.64 7.59
C GLY A 373 13.33 -0.55 6.65
N HIS A 374 12.13 -0.71 6.08
CA HIS A 374 11.88 -1.78 5.10
C HIS A 374 12.60 -1.54 3.77
N ILE A 375 12.61 -0.31 3.27
CA ILE A 375 13.28 0.00 2.00
C ILE A 375 14.79 -0.14 2.14
N THR A 376 15.38 0.34 3.25
CA THR A 376 16.81 0.15 3.54
C THR A 376 17.18 -1.34 3.57
N MET A 377 16.37 -2.17 4.23
CA MET A 377 16.59 -3.63 4.26
C MET A 377 16.56 -4.21 2.84
N TRP A 378 15.53 -3.92 2.05
CA TRP A 378 15.39 -4.47 0.70
C TRP A 378 16.47 -3.96 -0.25
N ALA A 379 16.84 -2.68 -0.20
CA ALA A 379 17.92 -2.13 -1.02
C ALA A 379 19.24 -2.85 -0.71
N THR A 380 19.54 -3.06 0.58
CA THR A 380 20.73 -3.81 1.02
C THR A 380 20.71 -5.24 0.49
N VAL A 381 19.57 -5.93 0.58
CA VAL A 381 19.41 -7.30 0.07
C VAL A 381 19.59 -7.36 -1.44
N PHE A 382 18.95 -6.46 -2.20
CA PHE A 382 19.06 -6.46 -3.66
C PHE A 382 20.47 -6.10 -4.14
N LEU A 383 21.15 -5.17 -3.47
CA LEU A 383 22.56 -4.90 -3.74
C LEU A 383 23.39 -6.17 -3.53
N GLN A 384 23.24 -6.85 -2.40
CA GLN A 384 23.99 -8.08 -2.10
C GLN A 384 23.70 -9.22 -3.10
N GLU A 385 22.46 -9.34 -3.57
CA GLU A 385 22.04 -10.34 -4.56
C GLU A 385 22.49 -10.00 -5.99
N ASN A 386 22.95 -8.77 -6.25
CA ASN A 386 23.36 -8.30 -7.57
C ASN A 386 24.78 -7.69 -7.51
N PRO A 387 25.85 -8.52 -7.54
CA PRO A 387 27.23 -8.06 -7.33
C PRO A 387 27.69 -6.96 -8.29
N HIS A 388 27.22 -6.97 -9.53
CA HIS A 388 27.54 -5.92 -10.52
C HIS A 388 26.93 -4.56 -10.14
N ILE A 389 25.69 -4.54 -9.66
CA ILE A 389 25.01 -3.33 -9.14
C ILE A 389 25.72 -2.86 -7.87
N PHE A 390 26.05 -3.79 -6.96
CA PHE A 390 26.80 -3.50 -5.75
C PHE A 390 28.14 -2.83 -6.07
N ALA A 391 28.92 -3.40 -6.98
CA ALA A 391 30.23 -2.87 -7.36
C ALA A 391 30.12 -1.46 -7.96
N LYS A 392 29.15 -1.21 -8.85
CA LYS A 392 28.90 0.12 -9.43
C LYS A 392 28.50 1.15 -8.36
N ALA A 393 27.58 0.77 -7.46
CA ALA A 393 27.17 1.64 -6.36
C ALA A 393 28.32 1.93 -5.37
N LYS A 394 29.14 0.93 -5.05
CA LYS A 394 30.31 1.10 -4.18
C LYS A 394 31.37 2.01 -4.82
N ALA A 395 31.68 1.81 -6.09
CA ALA A 395 32.64 2.65 -6.81
C ALA A 395 32.24 4.13 -6.82
N GLU A 396 30.93 4.42 -6.96
CA GLU A 396 30.40 5.78 -6.79
C GLU A 396 30.68 6.32 -5.39
N GLN A 397 30.42 5.55 -4.32
CA GLN A 397 30.65 6.00 -2.94
C GLN A 397 32.13 6.27 -2.67
N GLU A 398 33.02 5.40 -3.17
CA GLU A 398 34.48 5.59 -3.07
C GLU A 398 34.95 6.86 -3.80
N ALA A 399 34.39 7.14 -4.98
CA ALA A 399 34.69 8.36 -5.73
C ALA A 399 34.21 9.62 -4.97
N ILE A 400 33.03 9.57 -4.35
CA ILE A 400 32.53 10.66 -3.49
C ILE A 400 33.51 10.88 -2.33
N MET A 401 33.92 9.84 -1.63
CA MET A 401 34.88 9.94 -0.52
C MET A 401 36.21 10.58 -0.96
N ARG A 402 36.74 10.20 -2.13
CA ARG A 402 37.95 10.84 -2.71
C ARG A 402 37.76 12.32 -3.06
N SER A 403 36.52 12.73 -3.35
CA SER A 403 36.19 14.13 -3.70
C SER A 403 35.96 15.04 -2.49
N ILE A 404 35.88 14.48 -1.28
CA ILE A 404 35.64 15.25 -0.05
C ILE A 404 36.93 16.02 0.31
N PRO A 405 36.87 17.35 0.49
CA PRO A 405 38.05 18.14 0.82
C PRO A 405 38.72 17.71 2.14
N PRO A 406 40.07 17.76 2.24
CA PRO A 406 40.78 17.56 3.49
C PRO A 406 40.22 18.49 4.59
N GLY A 407 39.87 17.93 5.75
CA GLY A 407 39.31 18.67 6.89
C GLY A 407 37.79 18.67 7.00
N GLN A 408 37.06 18.20 5.98
CA GLN A 408 35.62 17.96 6.11
C GLN A 408 35.37 16.69 6.94
N LYS A 409 34.72 16.83 8.10
CA LYS A 409 34.52 15.72 9.05
C LYS A 409 33.29 14.84 8.77
N ASN A 410 32.24 15.42 8.18
CA ASN A 410 30.95 14.74 7.98
C ASN A 410 30.51 14.84 6.51
N LEU A 411 29.60 13.95 6.09
CA LEU A 411 28.86 14.13 4.84
C LEU A 411 28.05 15.43 4.84
N THR A 412 27.95 16.06 3.68
CA THR A 412 27.09 17.23 3.46
C THR A 412 25.98 16.91 2.47
N LEU A 413 24.92 17.74 2.40
CA LEU A 413 23.90 17.60 1.37
C LEU A 413 24.47 17.75 -0.05
N ARG A 414 25.60 18.44 -0.21
CA ARG A 414 26.31 18.51 -1.50
C ARG A 414 26.89 17.15 -1.90
N ASP A 415 27.42 16.40 -0.93
CA ASP A 415 27.97 15.07 -1.20
C ASP A 415 26.85 14.06 -1.46
N PHE A 416 25.75 14.16 -0.71
CA PHE A 416 24.53 13.38 -0.98
C PHE A 416 24.01 13.57 -2.42
N ARG A 417 24.02 14.80 -2.94
CA ARG A 417 23.59 15.08 -4.33
C ARG A 417 24.45 14.40 -5.40
N LYS A 418 25.67 13.95 -5.09
CA LYS A 418 26.55 13.22 -6.01
C LYS A 418 26.22 11.72 -6.09
N MET A 419 25.33 11.20 -5.23
CA MET A 419 24.95 9.78 -5.17
C MET A 419 23.94 9.42 -6.26
N GLU A 420 24.26 9.68 -7.53
CA GLU A 420 23.35 9.58 -8.67
C GLU A 420 22.87 8.14 -8.91
N TYR A 421 23.79 7.18 -9.03
CA TYR A 421 23.47 5.78 -9.23
C TYR A 421 22.84 5.16 -7.98
N LEU A 422 23.30 5.51 -6.78
CA LEU A 422 22.65 5.05 -5.55
C LEU A 422 21.20 5.54 -5.45
N SER A 423 20.90 6.76 -5.90
CA SER A 423 19.51 7.26 -6.00
C SER A 423 18.66 6.38 -6.93
N GLN A 424 19.21 5.93 -8.07
CA GLN A 424 18.54 4.98 -8.97
C GLN A 424 18.28 3.62 -8.31
N VAL A 425 19.22 3.12 -7.50
CA VAL A 425 19.06 1.90 -6.69
C VAL A 425 17.90 2.05 -5.70
N VAL A 426 17.82 3.20 -5.02
CA VAL A 426 16.73 3.50 -4.07
C VAL A 426 15.39 3.59 -4.79
N ASP A 427 15.32 4.29 -5.92
CA ASP A 427 14.09 4.42 -6.71
C ASP A 427 13.63 3.08 -7.30
N GLU A 428 14.56 2.23 -7.76
CA GLU A 428 14.22 0.87 -8.20
C GLU A 428 13.72 0.01 -7.03
N THR A 429 14.32 0.14 -5.84
CA THR A 429 13.85 -0.57 -4.64
C THR A 429 12.43 -0.15 -4.27
N LEU A 430 12.15 1.16 -4.27
CA LEU A 430 10.81 1.71 -4.02
C LEU A 430 9.79 1.22 -5.05
N ARG A 431 10.15 1.17 -6.34
CA ARG A 431 9.31 0.63 -7.40
C ARG A 431 8.99 -0.85 -7.19
N PHE A 432 10.04 -1.64 -6.93
CA PHE A 432 10.00 -3.10 -6.93
C PHE A 432 9.28 -3.68 -5.71
N VAL A 433 9.55 -3.14 -4.52
CA VAL A 433 9.02 -3.67 -3.26
C VAL A 433 7.57 -3.24 -3.05
N ASN A 434 7.23 -2.00 -3.40
CA ASN A 434 5.92 -1.38 -3.14
C ASN A 434 5.48 -1.47 -1.67
N ILE A 435 6.24 -0.90 -0.72
CA ILE A 435 5.84 -0.86 0.70
C ILE A 435 4.45 -0.24 0.88
N SER A 436 4.17 0.84 0.15
CA SER A 436 2.82 1.40 -0.04
C SER A 436 2.23 0.91 -1.36
N PHE A 437 1.57 -0.25 -1.35
CA PHE A 437 1.05 -0.89 -2.57
C PHE A 437 -0.31 -0.34 -3.03
N VAL A 438 -1.04 0.34 -2.15
CA VAL A 438 -2.37 0.91 -2.42
C VAL A 438 -2.61 2.16 -1.59
N SER A 439 -3.26 3.17 -2.18
CA SER A 439 -3.81 4.32 -1.45
C SER A 439 -5.33 4.37 -1.56
N PHE A 440 -5.97 5.11 -0.65
CA PHE A 440 -7.41 5.13 -0.48
C PHE A 440 -7.98 6.53 -0.71
N ARG A 441 -9.04 6.62 -1.51
CA ARG A 441 -9.85 7.81 -1.76
C ARG A 441 -11.34 7.51 -1.60
N GLN A 442 -12.16 8.54 -1.54
CA GLN A 442 -13.61 8.45 -1.57
C GLN A 442 -14.15 9.58 -2.45
N ALA A 443 -15.07 9.24 -3.35
CA ALA A 443 -15.72 10.24 -4.20
C ALA A 443 -16.73 11.08 -3.39
N THR A 444 -16.65 12.41 -3.52
CA THR A 444 -17.58 13.37 -2.86
C THR A 444 -18.79 13.69 -3.73
N LYS A 445 -18.66 13.46 -5.04
CA LYS A 445 -19.69 13.59 -6.08
C LYS A 445 -19.55 12.45 -7.10
N ASP A 446 -20.53 12.31 -7.97
CA ASP A 446 -20.42 11.39 -9.12
C ASP A 446 -19.36 11.91 -10.08
N VAL A 447 -18.39 11.06 -10.46
CA VAL A 447 -17.27 11.45 -11.33
C VAL A 447 -16.99 10.38 -12.38
N PHE A 448 -16.69 10.81 -13.60
CA PHE A 448 -16.22 9.92 -14.64
C PHE A 448 -14.69 9.86 -14.69
N VAL A 449 -14.15 8.64 -14.62
CA VAL A 449 -12.72 8.36 -14.78
C VAL A 449 -12.57 7.28 -15.85
N ASN A 450 -11.74 7.53 -16.86
CA ASN A 450 -11.61 6.68 -18.04
C ASN A 450 -12.98 6.26 -18.63
N GLY A 451 -13.94 7.19 -18.60
CA GLY A 451 -15.31 7.04 -19.08
C GLY A 451 -16.15 6.01 -18.32
N TYR A 452 -15.79 5.65 -17.09
CA TYR A 452 -16.63 4.90 -16.15
C TYR A 452 -17.05 5.80 -15.00
N LEU A 453 -18.28 5.61 -14.52
CA LEU A 453 -18.81 6.31 -13.36
C LEU A 453 -18.22 5.76 -12.06
N ILE A 454 -17.70 6.66 -11.22
CA ILE A 454 -17.43 6.45 -9.81
C ILE A 454 -18.54 7.17 -9.02
N PRO A 455 -19.47 6.45 -8.38
CA PRO A 455 -20.57 7.08 -7.67
C PRO A 455 -20.13 7.82 -6.41
N LYS A 456 -20.86 8.87 -6.06
CA LYS A 456 -20.72 9.59 -4.78
C LYS A 456 -20.75 8.61 -3.60
N GLY A 457 -19.80 8.81 -2.69
CA GLY A 457 -19.66 8.00 -1.47
C GLY A 457 -18.95 6.66 -1.66
N TRP A 458 -18.71 6.21 -2.90
CA TRP A 458 -17.93 4.99 -3.13
C TRP A 458 -16.45 5.20 -2.82
N LYS A 459 -15.81 4.15 -2.30
CA LYS A 459 -14.38 4.15 -2.04
C LYS A 459 -13.62 3.92 -3.35
N VAL A 460 -12.39 4.38 -3.38
CA VAL A 460 -11.47 4.17 -4.49
C VAL A 460 -10.13 3.70 -3.95
N GLN A 461 -9.58 2.66 -4.57
CA GLN A 461 -8.27 2.10 -4.25
C GLN A 461 -7.34 2.24 -5.43
N LEU A 462 -6.26 3.00 -5.26
CA LEU A 462 -5.27 3.26 -6.29
C LEU A 462 -4.13 2.24 -6.13
N TRP A 463 -4.10 1.22 -6.99
CA TRP A 463 -3.20 0.07 -6.87
C TRP A 463 -1.83 0.36 -7.48
N TYR A 464 -1.00 1.09 -6.75
CA TYR A 464 0.35 1.47 -7.17
C TYR A 464 1.21 0.28 -7.58
N ARG A 465 1.08 -0.86 -6.88
CA ARG A 465 1.79 -2.09 -7.25
C ARG A 465 1.42 -2.57 -8.66
N SER A 466 0.17 -2.43 -9.08
CA SER A 466 -0.24 -2.80 -10.44
C SER A 466 0.45 -1.92 -11.49
N VAL A 467 0.59 -0.62 -11.21
CA VAL A 467 1.28 0.34 -12.09
C VAL A 467 2.78 0.03 -12.15
N HIS A 468 3.42 -0.16 -11.00
CA HIS A 468 4.86 -0.43 -10.92
C HIS A 468 5.24 -1.81 -11.48
N MET A 469 4.30 -2.75 -11.51
CA MET A 469 4.49 -4.11 -12.05
C MET A 469 3.94 -4.26 -13.48
N ASP A 470 3.53 -3.17 -14.13
CA ASP A 470 3.01 -3.22 -15.49
C ASP A 470 4.14 -3.26 -16.52
N ASN A 471 4.18 -4.29 -17.36
CA ASN A 471 5.17 -4.44 -18.42
C ASN A 471 5.04 -3.38 -19.53
N GLN A 472 3.88 -2.73 -19.64
CA GLN A 472 3.69 -1.59 -20.56
C GLN A 472 4.29 -0.29 -20.02
N VAL A 473 4.54 -0.21 -18.71
CA VAL A 473 5.13 0.96 -18.04
C VAL A 473 6.62 0.73 -17.78
N TYR A 474 6.97 -0.44 -17.25
CA TYR A 474 8.34 -0.85 -16.96
C TYR A 474 8.61 -2.19 -17.62
N PRO A 475 9.44 -2.26 -18.67
CA PRO A 475 9.89 -3.53 -19.25
C PRO A 475 10.58 -4.41 -18.20
N ASP A 476 10.26 -5.71 -18.22
CA ASP A 476 10.70 -6.71 -17.25
C ASP A 476 10.53 -6.22 -15.80
N PRO A 477 9.29 -5.91 -15.38
CA PRO A 477 9.05 -5.20 -14.12
C PRO A 477 9.46 -6.02 -12.88
N LYS A 478 9.62 -7.34 -13.06
CA LYS A 478 10.07 -8.30 -12.03
C LYS A 478 11.58 -8.49 -11.97
N LYS A 479 12.35 -7.83 -12.84
CA LYS A 479 13.81 -7.73 -12.73
C LYS A 479 14.17 -6.45 -11.96
N PHE A 480 15.00 -6.59 -10.93
CA PHE A 480 15.59 -5.44 -10.25
C PHE A 480 16.65 -4.83 -11.16
N ASN A 481 16.39 -3.64 -11.69
CA ASN A 481 17.29 -2.96 -12.62
C ASN A 481 17.32 -1.44 -12.36
N PRO A 482 18.32 -0.91 -11.65
CA PRO A 482 18.49 0.53 -11.43
C PRO A 482 18.73 1.33 -12.71
N GLU A 483 19.35 0.74 -13.73
CA GLU A 483 19.70 1.45 -14.98
C GLU A 483 18.46 1.89 -15.76
N ARG A 484 17.26 1.39 -15.42
CA ARG A 484 16.00 1.89 -16.00
C ARG A 484 15.72 3.37 -15.71
N TRP A 485 16.38 3.93 -14.70
CA TRP A 485 16.24 5.34 -14.32
C TRP A 485 17.32 6.23 -14.97
N GLU A 486 18.32 5.64 -15.64
CA GLU A 486 19.38 6.39 -16.30
C GLU A 486 18.82 7.18 -17.49
N GLY A 487 19.00 8.51 -17.47
CA GLY A 487 18.43 9.41 -18.48
C GLY A 487 16.89 9.39 -18.56
N HIS A 488 16.20 8.75 -17.62
CA HIS A 488 14.76 8.56 -17.66
C HIS A 488 14.05 9.33 -16.53
N THR A 489 13.25 10.32 -16.92
CA THR A 489 12.31 10.96 -16.01
C THR A 489 10.95 10.28 -16.10
N PRO A 490 10.40 9.72 -15.01
CA PRO A 490 9.14 9.00 -15.05
C PRO A 490 7.98 9.94 -15.40
N ARG A 491 7.09 9.49 -16.27
CA ARG A 491 5.87 10.23 -16.57
C ARG A 491 5.01 10.32 -15.31
N ALA A 492 4.32 11.45 -15.12
CA ALA A 492 3.42 11.61 -13.97
C ALA A 492 2.40 10.46 -13.91
N GLY A 493 2.28 9.81 -12.76
CA GLY A 493 1.40 8.66 -12.57
C GLY A 493 2.05 7.29 -12.79
N THR A 494 3.25 7.19 -13.36
CA THR A 494 3.94 5.90 -13.58
C THR A 494 4.86 5.49 -12.44
N PHE A 495 5.36 6.44 -11.66
CA PHE A 495 6.14 6.21 -10.45
C PHE A 495 5.46 6.89 -9.26
N LEU A 496 4.83 6.08 -8.40
CA LEU A 496 3.96 6.50 -7.30
C LEU A 496 4.40 5.96 -5.91
N PRO A 497 5.70 5.76 -5.60
CA PRO A 497 6.09 5.22 -4.29
C PRO A 497 5.72 6.15 -3.13
N PHE A 498 5.62 7.45 -3.40
CA PHE A 498 5.28 8.50 -2.46
C PHE A 498 3.88 9.08 -2.68
N GLY A 499 3.09 8.50 -3.59
CA GLY A 499 1.83 9.10 -4.06
C GLY A 499 2.04 10.28 -5.01
N LEU A 500 1.02 11.13 -5.13
CA LEU A 500 0.99 12.31 -6.01
C LEU A 500 -0.02 13.34 -5.46
N GLY A 501 0.00 14.57 -5.98
CA GLY A 501 -0.95 15.63 -5.66
C GLY A 501 -0.71 16.28 -4.30
N ALA A 502 -1.74 16.91 -3.71
CA ALA A 502 -1.63 17.59 -2.42
C ALA A 502 -1.24 16.64 -1.27
N ARG A 503 -1.38 15.32 -1.47
CA ARG A 503 -1.06 14.27 -0.50
C ARG A 503 0.21 13.49 -0.83
N LEU A 504 1.10 14.05 -1.67
CA LEU A 504 2.47 13.55 -1.84
C LEU A 504 3.15 13.43 -0.47
N CYS A 505 3.95 12.37 -0.28
CA CYS A 505 4.61 12.07 0.98
C CYS A 505 5.38 13.28 1.58
N PRO A 506 5.14 13.63 2.87
CA PRO A 506 5.90 14.65 3.61
C PRO A 506 7.37 14.45 3.78
N GLY A 507 7.81 13.19 3.76
CA GLY A 507 9.16 12.79 4.12
C GLY A 507 9.86 12.07 2.99
N ASN A 508 9.49 12.31 1.72
CA ASN A 508 10.15 11.63 0.59
C ASN A 508 11.66 11.91 0.55
N ASP A 509 12.08 13.17 0.72
CA ASP A 509 13.48 13.57 0.70
C ASP A 509 14.21 13.11 1.96
N LEU A 510 13.58 13.23 3.14
CA LEU A 510 14.11 12.66 4.38
C LEU A 510 14.32 11.14 4.27
N ALA A 511 13.34 10.40 3.76
CA ALA A 511 13.46 8.96 3.59
C ALA A 511 14.59 8.60 2.63
N LYS A 512 14.70 9.28 1.48
CA LYS A 512 15.81 9.08 0.54
C LYS A 512 17.16 9.40 1.17
N LEU A 513 17.24 10.46 1.97
CA LEU A 513 18.45 10.83 2.71
C LEU A 513 18.86 9.74 3.69
N GLU A 514 17.94 9.29 4.56
CA GLU A 514 18.18 8.21 5.52
C GLU A 514 18.66 6.92 4.86
N ILE A 515 17.98 6.50 3.78
CA ILE A 515 18.30 5.27 3.06
C ILE A 515 19.69 5.40 2.41
N SER A 516 19.97 6.50 1.70
CA SER A 516 21.26 6.66 1.01
C SER A 516 22.43 6.83 1.97
N VAL A 517 22.27 7.54 3.09
CA VAL A 517 23.33 7.64 4.12
C VAL A 517 23.64 6.26 4.70
N PHE A 518 22.60 5.45 4.98
CA PHE A 518 22.81 4.07 5.38
C PHE A 518 23.59 3.27 4.34
N LEU A 519 23.12 3.28 3.09
CA LEU A 519 23.73 2.50 2.02
C LEU A 519 25.14 2.97 1.70
N HIS A 520 25.43 4.26 1.80
CA HIS A 520 26.76 4.83 1.62
C HIS A 520 27.78 4.16 2.56
N HIS A 521 27.50 4.20 3.87
CA HIS A 521 28.37 3.58 4.87
C HIS A 521 28.42 2.06 4.73
N PHE A 522 27.28 1.43 4.47
CA PHE A 522 27.22 -0.02 4.26
C PHE A 522 28.10 -0.47 3.09
N LEU A 523 27.99 0.18 1.91
CA LEU A 523 28.75 -0.16 0.70
C LEU A 523 30.27 0.00 0.89
N LEU A 524 30.69 1.00 1.66
CA LEU A 524 32.11 1.28 1.89
C LEU A 524 32.79 0.27 2.80
N GLY A 525 32.08 -0.24 3.82
CA GLY A 525 32.73 -0.95 4.92
C GLY A 525 32.09 -2.24 5.39
N TYR A 526 30.94 -2.64 4.85
CA TYR A 526 30.16 -3.74 5.42
C TYR A 526 29.63 -4.73 4.37
N LYS A 527 29.31 -5.93 4.85
CA LYS A 527 28.72 -7.03 4.09
C LYS A 527 27.59 -7.66 4.89
N LEU A 528 26.51 -8.05 4.23
CA LEU A 528 25.36 -8.70 4.85
C LEU A 528 25.29 -10.17 4.42
N THR A 529 25.38 -11.09 5.38
CA THR A 529 25.19 -12.53 5.15
C THR A 529 23.89 -13.00 5.80
N ARG A 530 22.86 -13.26 4.99
CA ARG A 530 21.58 -13.77 5.48
C ARG A 530 21.69 -15.23 5.92
N ALA A 531 21.08 -15.57 7.05
CA ALA A 531 20.97 -16.93 7.55
C ALA A 531 20.14 -17.83 6.60
N ASN A 532 19.10 -17.26 5.99
CA ASN A 532 18.27 -17.95 5.00
C ASN A 532 17.99 -17.03 3.80
N PRO A 533 18.81 -17.10 2.73
CA PRO A 533 18.59 -16.33 1.50
C PRO A 533 17.24 -16.63 0.82
N ASN A 534 16.70 -17.84 1.00
CA ASN A 534 15.44 -18.30 0.41
C ASN A 534 14.25 -18.12 1.37
N CYS A 535 14.40 -17.30 2.41
CA CYS A 535 13.36 -17.06 3.39
C CYS A 535 12.08 -16.55 2.72
N ARG A 536 10.95 -17.21 3.03
CA ARG A 536 9.65 -16.83 2.45
C ARG A 536 9.31 -15.39 2.79
N VAL A 537 8.85 -14.65 1.79
CA VAL A 537 8.37 -13.26 1.95
C VAL A 537 6.88 -13.25 2.34
N ARG A 538 6.54 -12.43 3.33
CA ARG A 538 5.17 -12.05 3.67
C ARG A 538 4.92 -10.63 3.18
N TYR A 539 3.72 -10.34 2.66
CA TYR A 539 3.37 -9.03 2.11
C TYR A 539 2.50 -8.14 3.02
N LEU A 540 1.99 -8.67 4.14
CA LEU A 540 1.22 -7.92 5.14
C LEU A 540 1.89 -7.96 6.52
N PRO A 541 1.96 -6.83 7.26
CA PRO A 541 1.47 -5.50 6.86
C PRO A 541 2.31 -4.84 5.75
N HIS A 542 3.58 -5.25 5.62
CA HIS A 542 4.51 -4.83 4.57
C HIS A 542 5.32 -6.04 4.05
N PRO A 543 5.81 -5.98 2.79
CA PRO A 543 6.75 -6.96 2.23
C PRO A 543 8.02 -7.13 3.08
N ARG A 544 8.23 -8.33 3.65
CA ARG A 544 9.46 -8.69 4.39
C ARG A 544 9.68 -10.20 4.45
N PRO A 545 10.93 -10.68 4.62
CA PRO A 545 11.20 -12.06 5.03
C PRO A 545 10.51 -12.40 6.37
N VAL A 546 9.99 -13.63 6.51
CA VAL A 546 9.26 -14.04 7.73
C VAL A 546 10.12 -14.03 9.00
N ASP A 547 11.43 -14.20 8.86
CA ASP A 547 12.43 -14.19 9.93
C ASP A 547 12.99 -12.78 10.23
N ASN A 548 12.42 -11.72 9.64
CA ASN A 548 12.94 -10.35 9.71
C ASN A 548 14.36 -10.18 9.15
N CYS A 549 14.73 -11.00 8.16
CA CYS A 549 16.06 -10.98 7.56
C CYS A 549 17.13 -11.27 8.63
N LEU A 550 17.06 -12.45 9.23
CA LEU A 550 18.07 -12.90 10.19
C LEU A 550 19.42 -13.00 9.45
N ALA A 551 20.42 -12.27 9.93
CA ALA A 551 21.68 -12.09 9.21
C ALA A 551 22.86 -11.80 10.13
N LYS A 552 24.06 -11.87 9.55
CA LYS A 552 25.30 -11.32 10.10
C LYS A 552 25.72 -10.10 9.28
N ILE A 553 26.12 -9.04 9.95
CA ILE A 553 26.81 -7.90 9.34
C ILE A 553 28.28 -8.03 9.70
N THR A 554 29.16 -8.03 8.69
CA THR A 554 30.60 -8.11 8.90
C THR A 554 31.27 -6.88 8.32
N LYS A 555 32.29 -6.38 9.02
CA LYS A 555 33.12 -5.28 8.52
C LYS A 555 34.13 -5.84 7.53
N VAL A 556 34.29 -5.19 6.38
CA VAL A 556 35.13 -5.70 5.28
C VAL A 556 36.63 -5.50 5.57
N SER A 557 37.00 -4.73 6.60
CA SER A 557 38.40 -4.64 7.09
C SER A 557 38.86 -5.88 7.87
N ASP A 558 37.94 -6.81 8.18
CA ASP A 558 38.19 -7.99 9.01
C ASP A 558 38.26 -9.30 8.17
N GLU A 559 38.18 -9.19 6.83
CA GLU A 559 38.53 -10.23 5.84
C GLU A 559 39.92 -9.90 5.27
#